data_AF-A0AAD5MNC3-F1
#
_entry.id   AF-A0AAD5MNC3-F1
#
_cell.length_a   1.000
_cell.length_b   1.000
_cell.length_c   1.000
_cell.angle_alpha   90.00
_cell.angle_beta   90.00
_cell.angle_gamma   90.00
#
_symmetry.space_group_name_H-M   'P 1'
#
loop_
_entity.id
_entity.type
_entity.pdbx_description
1 polymer ?
#
loop_
_entity_poly.entity_id
_entity_poly.type
_entity_poly.pdbx_seq_one_letter_code
_entity_poly.pdbx_strand_id
1 'polypeptide(L)'
;MLPRAITILGAASWRASETAFESDADIRIVVEVDFDNEEICRSETMMSIIEEHHEQLKDRYAEFVQENEFRWLELHTKLTELWDQCHVGDGERLIPSCCDPDKHNERDFVKISNEISRLGNLYAARKDVFVVLTKVKETWRNKIALEEKRKNADCYKKRGRENNVFLDAKGNVNTERTLNEVTVPKLVKKLITAHEQHRKSHPDDDIKLLLSNKDTDFRAIVFVRTRRGASILTNILNSHPELVTNNLKAEFIAGFNKNSETTRKTEQMDKLKRFRDGETRVLLSTSVADEGLDVVKCNLIIKYNYATNEIAHLQRKGRGRAKNSRSVLITQNVKLKEQEERNILKVRLMNFVMDAIQENRIDLSSLVENAIEKLWIEIQMEDAQVSERLTEQKSSNKLYKLLCSKCDEFLCTSKDIKTYKDTQFCVCDPDFWSRTYNENLNDADAMAKFGAIGKLHCKNCGNSIGRVLIIEGKTVPALGASAFVLEFTDSPIPTKRTVRKWSSVTKQYFTPDPIRNHDLMAMSRPLKQPVFTSDVSMAPCLLSQS
;
A
#
# COMPACT_ATOMS: atom_id res chain seq x y z
N MET A 1 -36.24 20.79 17.67
CA MET A 1 -37.26 19.74 17.46
C MET A 1 -37.64 19.62 15.99
N LEU A 2 -37.81 20.74 15.26
CA LEU A 2 -38.10 20.76 13.82
C LEU A 2 -37.24 19.84 12.93
N PRO A 3 -35.89 19.83 13.01
CA PRO A 3 -35.08 19.02 12.11
C PRO A 3 -35.35 17.53 12.27
N ARG A 4 -35.51 17.06 13.52
CA ARG A 4 -35.89 15.67 13.83
C ARG A 4 -37.31 15.32 13.38
N ALA A 5 -38.25 16.26 13.52
CA ALA A 5 -39.62 16.07 13.04
C ALA A 5 -39.68 15.94 11.52
N ILE A 6 -38.89 16.73 10.79
CA ILE A 6 -38.76 16.68 9.32
C ILE A 6 -38.06 15.39 8.87
N THR A 7 -37.01 14.94 9.56
CA THR A 7 -36.36 13.64 9.27
C THR A 7 -37.34 12.47 9.47
N ILE A 8 -38.15 12.51 10.53
CA ILE A 8 -39.17 11.48 10.83
C ILE A 8 -40.30 11.51 9.78
N LEU A 9 -40.76 12.71 9.37
CA LEU A 9 -41.75 12.88 8.30
C LEU A 9 -41.22 12.40 6.94
N GLY A 10 -39.96 12.70 6.60
CA GLY A 10 -39.30 12.22 5.38
C GLY A 10 -39.08 10.71 5.36
N ALA A 11 -38.70 10.11 6.49
CA ALA A 11 -38.55 8.66 6.62
C ALA A 11 -39.90 7.92 6.60
N ALA A 12 -40.95 8.49 7.20
CA ALA A 12 -42.31 7.95 7.18
C ALA A 12 -42.96 8.05 5.79
N SER A 13 -42.72 9.15 5.07
CA SER A 13 -43.13 9.36 3.67
C SER A 13 -42.58 8.26 2.73
N TRP A 14 -41.35 7.80 2.97
CA TRP A 14 -40.69 6.79 2.12
C TRP A 14 -41.34 5.39 2.17
N ARG A 15 -42.03 5.04 3.27
CA ARG A 15 -42.82 3.78 3.37
C ARG A 15 -44.29 3.97 2.97
N ALA A 16 -44.75 5.22 2.85
CA ALA A 16 -46.11 5.58 2.50
C ALA A 16 -46.34 5.79 1.00
N SER A 17 -45.43 5.32 0.14
CA SER A 17 -45.73 5.13 -1.28
C SER A 17 -46.68 3.96 -1.43
N GLU A 18 -47.96 4.27 -1.23
CA GLU A 18 -49.15 3.77 -1.93
C GLU A 18 -50.31 3.82 -0.92
N THR A 19 -51.16 4.85 -1.09
CA THR A 19 -52.55 5.00 -0.62
C THR A 19 -52.87 5.76 0.67
N ALA A 20 -52.04 5.80 1.72
CA ALA A 20 -52.48 6.38 3.00
C ALA A 20 -52.16 7.88 3.22
N PHE A 21 -51.07 8.40 2.63
CA PHE A 21 -50.62 9.80 2.84
C PHE A 21 -50.88 10.73 1.64
N GLU A 22 -51.20 10.20 0.45
CA GLU A 22 -51.54 11.02 -0.72
C GLU A 22 -52.87 11.77 -0.60
N SER A 23 -53.72 11.38 0.37
CA SER A 23 -55.03 12.01 0.58
C SER A 23 -55.01 13.24 1.51
N ASP A 24 -53.90 13.50 2.20
CA ASP A 24 -53.80 14.60 3.16
C ASP A 24 -53.06 15.80 2.56
N ALA A 25 -53.83 16.84 2.20
CA ALA A 25 -53.33 18.02 1.50
C ALA A 25 -52.32 18.81 2.33
N ASP A 26 -52.41 18.76 3.65
CA ASP A 26 -51.59 19.57 4.56
C ASP A 26 -50.18 18.99 4.72
N ILE A 27 -50.03 17.67 4.67
CA ILE A 27 -48.72 16.99 4.73
C ILE A 27 -47.90 17.21 3.45
N ARG A 28 -48.57 17.26 2.30
CA ARG A 28 -47.93 17.59 1.01
C ARG A 28 -47.26 18.95 1.03
N ILE A 29 -47.95 19.94 1.61
CA ILE A 29 -47.42 21.30 1.78
C ILE A 29 -46.18 21.29 2.67
N VAL A 30 -46.18 20.55 3.77
CA VAL A 30 -45.03 20.48 4.70
C VAL A 30 -43.81 19.78 4.07
N VAL A 31 -44.00 18.78 3.21
CA VAL A 31 -42.90 18.04 2.55
C VAL A 31 -42.30 18.80 1.37
N GLU A 32 -43.09 19.62 0.67
CA GLU A 32 -42.63 20.44 -0.47
C GLU A 32 -42.01 21.78 -0.06
N VAL A 33 -42.12 22.17 1.21
CA VAL A 33 -41.56 23.43 1.74
C VAL A 33 -40.06 23.27 2.02
N ASP A 34 -39.26 24.07 1.31
CA ASP A 34 -37.82 24.19 1.53
C ASP A 34 -37.52 25.03 2.78
N PHE A 35 -37.43 24.36 3.94
CA PHE A 35 -37.19 25.00 5.25
C PHE A 35 -35.85 25.74 5.38
N ASP A 36 -34.94 25.60 4.41
CA ASP A 36 -33.67 26.33 4.36
C ASP A 36 -33.83 27.73 3.71
N ASN A 37 -35.01 28.04 3.16
CA ASN A 37 -35.32 29.36 2.63
C ASN A 37 -35.70 30.34 3.76
N GLU A 38 -34.97 31.46 3.88
CA GLU A 38 -35.10 32.45 4.97
C GLU A 38 -36.46 33.19 4.99
N GLU A 39 -37.26 33.10 3.93
CA GLU A 39 -38.55 33.81 3.78
C GLU A 39 -39.80 33.03 4.24
N ILE A 40 -39.66 31.90 4.95
CA ILE A 40 -40.83 31.14 5.42
C ILE A 40 -41.43 31.79 6.67
N CYS A 41 -42.60 32.42 6.50
CA CYS A 41 -43.43 32.92 7.59
C CYS A 41 -44.08 31.73 8.33
N ARG A 42 -43.48 31.31 9.44
CA ARG A 42 -43.99 30.22 10.29
C ARG A 42 -45.24 30.70 11.04
N SER A 43 -46.43 30.34 10.57
CA SER A 43 -47.67 30.60 11.32
C SER A 43 -47.81 29.64 12.50
N GLU A 44 -48.44 30.11 13.58
CA GLU A 44 -48.73 29.29 14.77
C GLU A 44 -49.61 28.08 14.43
N THR A 45 -50.49 28.22 13.44
CA THR A 45 -51.31 27.13 12.88
C THR A 45 -50.48 26.05 12.18
N MET A 46 -49.48 26.42 11.38
CA MET A 46 -48.60 25.47 10.70
C MET A 46 -47.75 24.68 11.70
N MET A 47 -47.28 25.36 12.75
CA MET A 47 -46.52 24.72 13.83
C MET A 47 -47.37 23.72 14.62
N SER A 48 -48.62 24.08 14.93
CA SER A 48 -49.54 23.17 15.64
C SER A 48 -49.87 21.92 14.82
N ILE A 49 -50.01 22.04 13.49
CA ILE A 49 -50.24 20.90 12.58
C ILE A 49 -49.01 19.98 12.55
N ILE A 50 -47.80 20.55 12.45
CA ILE A 50 -46.55 19.78 12.46
C ILE A 50 -46.37 19.03 13.78
N GLU A 51 -46.69 19.67 14.92
CA GLU A 51 -46.60 19.04 16.24
C GLU A 51 -47.61 17.89 16.41
N GLU A 52 -48.84 18.08 15.94
CA GLU A 52 -49.88 17.03 15.97
C GLU A 52 -49.47 15.82 15.12
N HIS A 53 -49.03 16.03 13.88
CA HIS A 53 -48.55 14.95 13.02
C HIS A 53 -47.27 14.30 13.55
N HIS A 54 -46.36 15.07 14.17
CA HIS A 54 -45.18 14.53 14.82
C HIS A 54 -45.57 13.52 15.91
N GLU A 55 -46.50 13.90 16.79
CA GLU A 55 -46.90 13.02 17.88
C GLU A 55 -47.63 11.77 17.37
N GLN A 56 -48.43 11.88 16.30
CA GLN A 56 -49.07 10.73 15.64
C GLN A 56 -48.06 9.79 14.95
N LEU A 57 -47.00 10.33 14.36
CA LEU A 57 -46.00 9.56 13.60
C LEU A 57 -44.88 9.00 14.47
N LYS A 58 -44.60 9.62 15.60
CA LYS A 58 -43.53 9.25 16.53
C LYS A 58 -43.68 7.82 17.03
N ASP A 59 -44.89 7.42 17.41
CA ASP A 59 -45.15 6.04 17.87
C ASP A 59 -44.99 5.04 16.72
N ARG A 60 -45.51 5.35 15.53
CA ARG A 60 -45.35 4.51 14.33
C ARG A 60 -43.89 4.40 13.89
N TYR A 61 -43.11 5.47 14.01
CA TYR A 61 -41.68 5.47 13.71
C TYR A 61 -40.90 4.65 14.74
N ALA A 62 -41.25 4.75 16.02
CA ALA A 62 -40.64 3.93 17.07
C ALA A 62 -40.89 2.44 16.84
N GLU A 63 -42.12 2.05 16.49
CA GLU A 63 -42.44 0.68 16.09
C GLU A 63 -41.65 0.22 14.86
N PHE A 64 -41.54 1.08 13.84
CA PHE A 64 -40.76 0.80 12.63
C PHE A 64 -39.26 0.58 12.93
N VAL A 65 -38.66 1.42 13.76
CA VAL A 65 -37.26 1.28 14.17
C VAL A 65 -37.08 -0.05 14.92
N GLN A 66 -37.96 -0.36 15.86
CA GLN A 66 -37.91 -1.62 16.61
C GLN A 66 -38.06 -2.84 15.69
N GLU A 67 -38.98 -2.80 14.73
CA GLU A 67 -39.17 -3.88 13.74
C GLU A 67 -37.89 -4.11 12.94
N ASN A 68 -37.26 -3.04 12.44
CA ASN A 68 -36.05 -3.14 11.64
C ASN A 68 -34.83 -3.56 12.46
N GLU A 69 -34.69 -3.07 13.69
CA GLU A 69 -33.65 -3.53 14.62
C GLU A 69 -33.79 -5.03 14.91
N PHE A 70 -35.01 -5.50 15.14
CA PHE A 70 -35.28 -6.92 15.36
C PHE A 70 -34.96 -7.77 14.13
N ARG A 71 -35.47 -7.38 12.94
CA ARG A 71 -35.16 -8.06 11.66
C ARG A 71 -33.65 -8.12 11.41
N TRP A 72 -32.94 -7.02 11.67
CA TRP A 72 -31.50 -6.94 11.49
C TRP A 72 -30.77 -7.88 12.44
N LEU A 73 -31.14 -7.87 13.71
CA LEU A 73 -30.54 -8.74 14.72
C LEU A 73 -30.73 -10.23 14.37
N GLU A 74 -31.92 -10.62 13.91
CA GLU A 74 -32.19 -12.00 13.50
C GLU A 74 -31.30 -12.44 12.33
N LEU A 75 -31.20 -11.61 11.29
CA LEU A 75 -30.35 -11.87 10.13
C LEU A 75 -28.86 -11.88 10.52
N HIS A 76 -28.42 -10.92 11.33
CA HIS A 76 -27.03 -10.83 11.79
C HIS A 76 -26.63 -12.03 12.65
N THR A 77 -27.53 -12.52 13.50
CA THR A 77 -27.30 -13.73 14.31
C THR A 77 -27.07 -14.95 13.41
N LYS A 78 -27.95 -15.19 12.43
CA LYS A 78 -27.80 -16.27 11.44
C LYS A 78 -26.50 -16.15 10.65
N LEU A 79 -26.16 -14.94 10.23
CA LEU A 79 -24.93 -14.66 9.50
C LEU A 79 -23.68 -14.93 10.35
N THR A 80 -23.70 -14.56 11.62
CA THR A 80 -22.60 -14.77 12.56
C THR A 80 -22.33 -16.27 12.77
N GLU A 81 -23.37 -17.07 12.94
CA GLU A 81 -23.25 -18.53 13.01
C GLU A 81 -22.61 -19.11 11.74
N LEU A 82 -23.03 -18.65 10.56
CA LEU A 82 -22.47 -19.09 9.28
C LEU A 82 -21.02 -18.64 9.09
N TRP A 83 -20.66 -17.44 9.53
CA TRP A 83 -19.28 -16.97 9.54
C TRP A 83 -18.38 -17.85 10.39
N ASP A 84 -18.85 -18.25 11.59
CA ASP A 84 -18.11 -19.17 12.46
C ASP A 84 -17.97 -20.57 11.84
N GLN A 85 -19.06 -21.12 11.30
CA GLN A 85 -19.08 -22.44 10.66
C GLN A 85 -18.19 -22.51 9.42
N CYS A 86 -18.19 -21.45 8.61
CA CYS A 86 -17.36 -21.33 7.40
C CYS A 86 -15.94 -20.82 7.69
N HIS A 87 -15.60 -20.55 8.96
CA HIS A 87 -14.29 -20.03 9.37
C HIS A 87 -13.91 -18.69 8.71
N VAL A 88 -14.90 -17.83 8.46
CA VAL A 88 -14.72 -16.49 7.91
C VAL A 88 -14.03 -15.62 8.97
N GLY A 89 -12.86 -15.07 8.61
CA GLY A 89 -12.05 -14.26 9.52
C GLY A 89 -12.74 -12.94 9.89
N ASP A 90 -12.40 -12.39 11.05
CA ASP A 90 -13.06 -11.17 11.57
C ASP A 90 -12.93 -9.98 10.60
N GLY A 91 -11.79 -9.87 9.90
CA GLY A 91 -11.58 -8.86 8.86
C GLY A 91 -12.46 -9.04 7.61
N GLU A 92 -13.21 -10.14 7.50
CA GLU A 92 -14.17 -10.36 6.43
C GLU A 92 -15.63 -10.13 6.88
N ARG A 93 -15.89 -9.99 8.18
CA ARG A 93 -17.22 -9.78 8.79
C ARG A 93 -17.61 -8.31 8.80
N LEU A 94 -18.10 -7.81 7.67
CA LEU A 94 -18.34 -6.38 7.49
C LEU A 94 -19.71 -5.88 7.89
N ILE A 95 -20.70 -6.78 7.97
CA ILE A 95 -22.07 -6.37 8.26
C ILE A 95 -22.15 -6.01 9.76
N PRO A 96 -22.52 -4.76 10.08
CA PRO A 96 -22.62 -4.29 11.47
C PRO A 96 -23.56 -5.14 12.32
N SER A 97 -23.28 -5.26 13.61
CA SER A 97 -24.15 -5.98 14.56
C SER A 97 -25.46 -5.26 14.87
N CYS A 98 -25.53 -3.96 14.64
CA CYS A 98 -26.71 -3.13 14.87
C CYS A 98 -27.21 -2.48 13.58
N CYS A 99 -28.52 -2.26 13.51
CA CYS A 99 -29.12 -1.47 12.45
C CYS A 99 -28.97 0.03 12.79
N ASP A 100 -28.60 0.85 11.80
CA ASP A 100 -28.68 2.30 11.88
C ASP A 100 -29.87 2.73 10.99
N PRO A 101 -31.02 3.14 11.55
CA PRO A 101 -32.24 3.43 10.79
C PRO A 101 -32.07 4.59 9.80
N ASP A 102 -31.15 5.50 10.07
CA ASP A 102 -30.88 6.66 9.22
C ASP A 102 -29.98 6.30 8.03
N LYS A 103 -29.26 5.16 8.13
CA LYS A 103 -28.27 4.75 7.12
C LYS A 103 -28.62 3.46 6.40
N HIS A 104 -29.37 2.53 6.99
CA HIS A 104 -29.66 1.23 6.37
C HIS A 104 -31.04 1.21 5.73
N ASN A 105 -31.12 0.65 4.51
CA ASN A 105 -32.37 0.51 3.77
C ASN A 105 -32.61 -0.95 3.35
N GLU A 106 -33.74 -1.24 2.70
CA GLU A 106 -34.14 -2.60 2.32
C GLU A 106 -33.09 -3.32 1.44
N ARG A 107 -32.27 -2.59 0.66
CA ARG A 107 -31.17 -3.20 -0.10
C ARG A 107 -30.12 -3.82 0.81
N ASP A 108 -29.87 -3.21 1.98
CA ASP A 108 -28.91 -3.72 2.95
C ASP A 108 -29.42 -5.01 3.60
N PHE A 109 -30.72 -5.12 3.91
CA PHE A 109 -31.35 -6.38 4.34
C PHE A 109 -31.20 -7.48 3.27
N VAL A 110 -31.43 -7.16 1.99
CA VAL A 110 -31.23 -8.10 0.87
C VAL A 110 -29.77 -8.53 0.75
N LYS A 111 -28.79 -7.62 0.95
CA LYS A 111 -27.36 -7.97 0.96
C LYS A 111 -27.05 -9.00 2.05
N ILE A 112 -27.58 -8.82 3.26
CA ILE A 112 -27.39 -9.79 4.36
C ILE A 112 -28.00 -11.14 3.99
N SER A 113 -29.25 -11.15 3.49
CA SER A 113 -29.94 -12.38 3.10
C SER A 113 -29.22 -13.16 1.98
N ASN A 114 -28.69 -12.44 0.98
CA ASN A 114 -27.89 -13.04 -0.09
C ASN A 114 -26.59 -13.64 0.44
N GLU A 115 -25.93 -12.97 1.39
CA GLU A 115 -24.70 -13.48 2.00
C GLU A 115 -24.96 -14.70 2.87
N ILE A 116 -26.04 -14.71 3.65
CA ILE A 116 -26.52 -15.89 4.38
C ILE A 116 -26.76 -17.06 3.42
N SER A 117 -27.46 -16.83 2.32
CA SER A 117 -27.74 -17.86 1.31
C SER A 117 -26.45 -18.40 0.69
N ARG A 118 -25.52 -17.51 0.35
CA ARG A 118 -24.21 -17.87 -0.23
C ARG A 118 -23.39 -18.73 0.73
N LEU A 119 -23.27 -18.32 1.99
CA LEU A 119 -22.51 -19.05 3.02
C LEU A 119 -23.20 -20.35 3.42
N GLY A 120 -24.53 -20.35 3.50
CA GLY A 120 -25.32 -21.55 3.76
C GLY A 120 -25.09 -22.62 2.70
N ASN A 121 -25.14 -22.24 1.42
CA ASN A 121 -24.85 -23.15 0.31
C ASN A 121 -23.41 -23.65 0.33
N LEU A 122 -22.44 -22.77 0.63
CA LEU A 122 -21.02 -23.13 0.75
C LEU A 122 -20.79 -24.14 1.88
N TYR A 123 -21.40 -23.89 3.05
CA TYR A 123 -21.30 -24.77 4.20
C TYR A 123 -21.97 -26.12 3.93
N ALA A 124 -23.16 -26.13 3.34
CA ALA A 124 -23.88 -27.35 3.00
C ALA A 124 -23.08 -28.24 2.03
N ALA A 125 -22.48 -27.65 0.99
CA ALA A 125 -21.65 -28.38 0.04
C ALA A 125 -20.40 -29.00 0.68
N ARG A 126 -19.78 -28.31 1.64
CA ARG A 126 -18.46 -28.66 2.21
C ARG A 126 -18.50 -29.03 3.70
N LYS A 127 -19.66 -29.45 4.21
CA LYS A 127 -19.91 -29.64 5.64
C LYS A 127 -18.89 -30.55 6.30
N ASP A 128 -18.58 -31.68 5.68
CA ASP A 128 -17.64 -32.67 6.22
C ASP A 128 -16.21 -32.10 6.36
N VAL A 129 -15.80 -31.25 5.42
CA VAL A 129 -14.49 -30.59 5.46
C VAL A 129 -14.45 -29.55 6.58
N PHE A 130 -15.48 -28.71 6.70
CA PHE A 130 -15.55 -27.69 7.73
C PHE A 130 -15.60 -28.29 9.14
N VAL A 131 -16.35 -29.36 9.36
CA VAL A 131 -16.41 -30.05 10.65
C VAL A 131 -15.04 -30.57 11.09
N VAL A 132 -14.26 -31.17 10.17
CA VAL A 132 -12.90 -31.63 10.49
C VAL A 132 -11.97 -30.43 10.72
N LEU A 133 -12.10 -29.37 9.93
CA LEU A 133 -11.30 -28.15 10.07
C LEU A 133 -11.52 -27.47 11.43
N THR A 134 -12.77 -27.39 11.90
CA THR A 134 -13.09 -26.85 13.25
C THR A 134 -12.35 -27.62 14.33
N LYS A 135 -12.39 -28.97 14.28
CA LYS A 135 -11.66 -29.83 15.22
C LYS A 135 -10.16 -29.63 15.15
N VAL A 136 -9.59 -29.48 13.96
CA VAL A 136 -8.16 -29.17 13.78
C VAL A 136 -7.81 -27.85 14.45
N LYS A 137 -8.59 -26.78 14.21
CA LYS A 137 -8.33 -25.46 14.78
C LYS A 137 -8.46 -25.43 16.30
N GLU A 138 -9.47 -26.08 16.87
CA GLU A 138 -9.62 -26.22 18.33
C GLU A 138 -8.42 -26.95 18.95
N THR A 139 -8.04 -28.09 18.36
CA THR A 139 -6.87 -28.86 18.82
C THR A 139 -5.59 -28.03 18.72
N TRP A 140 -5.44 -27.26 17.65
CA TRP A 140 -4.28 -26.38 17.45
C TRP A 140 -4.26 -25.20 18.43
N ARG A 141 -5.42 -24.59 18.73
CA ARG A 141 -5.52 -23.57 19.79
C ARG A 141 -5.14 -24.13 21.15
N ASN A 142 -5.62 -25.32 21.50
CA ASN A 142 -5.24 -26.00 22.74
C ASN A 142 -3.73 -26.26 22.80
N LYS A 143 -3.12 -26.66 21.69
CA LYS A 143 -1.67 -26.81 21.56
C LYS A 143 -0.93 -25.48 21.81
N ILE A 144 -1.31 -24.40 21.12
CA ILE A 144 -0.67 -23.08 21.31
C ILE A 144 -0.79 -22.63 22.77
N ALA A 145 -1.96 -22.78 23.39
CA ALA A 145 -2.18 -22.41 24.78
C ALA A 145 -1.27 -23.20 25.75
N LEU A 146 -1.03 -24.49 25.49
CA LEU A 146 -0.07 -25.30 26.26
C LEU A 146 1.38 -24.81 26.05
N GLU A 147 1.77 -24.50 24.82
CA GLU A 147 3.10 -23.98 24.50
C GLU A 147 3.36 -22.58 25.10
N GLU A 148 2.35 -21.70 25.13
CA GLU A 148 2.43 -20.37 25.74
C GLU A 148 2.52 -20.42 27.27
N LYS A 149 1.73 -21.29 27.91
CA LYS A 149 1.83 -21.56 29.36
C LYS A 149 3.24 -22.00 29.76
N ARG A 150 3.99 -22.67 28.87
CA ARG A 150 5.38 -23.07 29.09
C ARG A 150 6.38 -21.93 28.97
N LYS A 151 6.10 -20.92 28.13
CA LYS A 151 6.97 -19.74 27.94
C LYS A 151 6.90 -18.77 29.13
N ASN A 152 5.77 -18.73 29.85
CA ASN A 152 5.63 -17.94 31.07
C ASN A 152 6.41 -18.60 32.23
N ALA A 153 7.59 -18.06 32.51
CA ALA A 153 8.59 -18.58 33.46
C ALA A 153 8.15 -18.63 34.95
N ASP A 154 6.97 -18.12 35.31
CA ASP A 154 6.52 -18.13 36.71
C ASP A 154 6.01 -19.49 37.19
N CYS A 155 5.76 -20.46 36.29
CA CYS A 155 5.43 -21.84 36.69
C CYS A 155 6.61 -22.58 37.35
N TYR A 156 7.86 -22.12 37.16
CA TYR A 156 9.04 -22.75 37.76
C TYR A 156 9.47 -22.15 39.11
N LYS A 157 8.91 -21.00 39.52
CA LYS A 157 9.28 -20.33 40.79
C LYS A 157 8.62 -20.92 42.03
N LYS A 158 7.52 -21.68 41.90
CA LYS A 158 6.86 -22.38 43.02
C LYS A 158 7.39 -23.81 43.21
N ARG A 159 8.71 -24.00 43.15
CA ARG A 159 9.36 -25.32 43.27
C ARG A 159 9.51 -25.83 44.72
N GLY A 160 9.03 -25.07 45.70
CA GLY A 160 9.13 -25.40 47.12
C GLY A 160 7.76 -25.40 47.80
N ARG A 161 7.11 -26.58 47.79
CA ARG A 161 5.96 -27.06 48.59
C ARG A 161 4.81 -27.54 47.69
N GLU A 162 4.41 -28.78 47.97
CA GLU A 162 3.25 -29.53 47.46
C GLU A 162 3.50 -30.46 46.25
N ASN A 163 3.43 -31.76 46.54
CA ASN A 163 3.64 -32.89 45.63
C ASN A 163 2.62 -33.00 44.46
N ASN A 164 1.63 -32.11 44.38
CA ASN A 164 0.59 -32.16 43.33
C ASN A 164 1.03 -31.51 42.01
N VAL A 165 2.01 -30.60 42.00
CA VAL A 165 2.43 -29.88 40.78
C VAL A 165 3.23 -30.77 39.81
N PHE A 166 3.91 -31.82 40.30
CA PHE A 166 4.70 -32.73 39.47
C PHE A 166 3.83 -33.68 38.62
N LEU A 167 2.62 -34.01 39.08
CA LEU A 167 1.67 -34.86 38.34
C LEU A 167 1.07 -34.08 37.15
N ASP A 168 0.71 -32.82 37.35
CA ASP A 168 0.21 -31.95 36.27
C ASP A 168 1.27 -31.64 35.22
N ALA A 169 2.55 -31.48 35.61
CA ALA A 169 3.64 -31.27 34.66
C ALA A 169 3.91 -32.51 33.78
N LYS A 170 3.92 -33.72 34.34
CA LYS A 170 4.07 -34.97 33.55
C LYS A 170 2.82 -35.25 32.71
N GLY A 171 1.63 -34.98 33.25
CA GLY A 171 0.35 -35.08 32.55
C GLY A 171 0.32 -34.20 31.31
N ASN A 172 0.65 -32.91 31.47
CA ASN A 172 0.68 -31.92 30.38
C ASN A 172 1.73 -32.23 29.32
N VAL A 173 2.92 -32.73 29.69
CA VAL A 173 3.97 -33.12 28.72
C VAL A 173 3.54 -34.35 27.90
N ASN A 174 2.89 -35.34 28.53
CA ASN A 174 2.36 -36.50 27.82
C ASN A 174 1.16 -36.15 26.92
N THR A 175 0.29 -35.23 27.36
CA THR A 175 -0.81 -34.73 26.51
C THR A 175 -0.28 -33.92 25.34
N GLU A 176 0.74 -33.08 25.54
CA GLU A 176 1.39 -32.31 24.48
C GLU A 176 2.07 -33.21 23.45
N ARG A 177 2.84 -34.22 23.88
CA ARG A 177 3.41 -35.25 22.98
C ARG A 177 2.33 -35.94 22.18
N THR A 178 1.26 -36.39 22.85
CA THR A 178 0.13 -37.05 22.17
C THR A 178 -0.55 -36.11 21.16
N LEU A 179 -0.73 -34.84 21.52
CA LEU A 179 -1.28 -33.83 20.61
C LEU A 179 -0.38 -33.61 19.38
N ASN A 180 0.93 -33.49 19.58
CA ASN A 180 1.91 -33.21 18.53
C ASN A 180 2.18 -34.38 17.60
N GLU A 181 2.36 -35.58 18.17
CA GLU A 181 2.81 -36.76 17.43
C GLU A 181 1.63 -37.57 16.88
N VAL A 182 0.44 -37.47 17.49
CA VAL A 182 -0.69 -38.36 17.19
C VAL A 182 -1.93 -37.57 16.77
N THR A 183 -2.47 -36.72 17.63
CA THR A 183 -3.81 -36.14 17.44
C THR A 183 -3.84 -35.14 16.28
N VAL A 184 -2.93 -34.16 16.25
CA VAL A 184 -2.87 -33.16 15.18
C VAL A 184 -2.55 -33.80 13.83
N PRO A 185 -1.51 -34.64 13.68
CA PRO A 185 -1.25 -35.31 12.40
C PRO A 185 -2.41 -36.18 11.90
N LYS A 186 -3.08 -36.92 12.80
CA LYS A 186 -4.27 -37.72 12.43
C LYS A 186 -5.42 -36.84 11.94
N LEU A 187 -5.70 -35.72 12.62
CA LEU A 187 -6.76 -34.79 12.22
C LEU A 187 -6.43 -34.09 10.89
N VAL A 188 -5.18 -33.69 10.68
CA VAL A 188 -4.72 -33.13 9.40
C VAL A 188 -4.87 -34.15 8.28
N LYS A 189 -4.50 -35.42 8.50
CA LYS A 189 -4.70 -36.49 7.51
C LYS A 189 -6.19 -36.71 7.20
N LYS A 190 -7.05 -36.68 8.22
CA LYS A 190 -8.51 -36.73 8.04
C LYS A 190 -9.03 -35.53 7.24
N LEU A 191 -8.50 -34.32 7.49
CA LEU A 191 -8.89 -33.11 6.76
C LEU A 191 -8.51 -33.24 5.28
N ILE A 192 -7.30 -33.69 4.99
CA ILE A 192 -6.84 -33.95 3.61
C ILE A 192 -7.76 -34.97 2.94
N THR A 193 -8.07 -36.07 3.62
CA THR A 193 -8.93 -37.13 3.06
C THR A 193 -10.35 -36.60 2.76
N ALA A 194 -10.96 -35.87 3.70
CA ALA A 194 -12.28 -35.28 3.52
C ALA A 194 -12.30 -34.26 2.37
N HIS A 195 -11.24 -33.44 2.28
CA HIS A 195 -11.08 -32.49 1.18
C HIS A 195 -10.91 -33.20 -0.17
N GLU A 196 -10.14 -34.30 -0.24
CA GLU A 196 -9.97 -35.08 -1.45
C GLU A 196 -11.23 -35.83 -1.87
N GLN A 197 -12.04 -36.31 -0.92
CA GLN A 197 -13.34 -36.92 -1.21
C GLN A 197 -14.31 -35.88 -1.79
N HIS A 198 -14.40 -34.70 -1.17
CA HIS A 198 -15.16 -33.58 -1.72
C HIS A 198 -14.66 -33.17 -3.11
N ARG A 199 -13.34 -33.13 -3.32
CA ARG A 199 -12.71 -32.85 -4.62
C ARG A 199 -13.13 -33.86 -5.69
N LYS A 200 -13.24 -35.14 -5.36
CA LYS A 200 -13.67 -36.19 -6.29
C LYS A 200 -15.15 -36.09 -6.65
N SER A 201 -16.01 -35.68 -5.72
CA SER A 201 -17.45 -35.52 -5.99
C SER A 201 -17.80 -34.19 -6.67
N HIS A 202 -16.92 -33.19 -6.60
CA HIS A 202 -17.12 -31.85 -7.20
C HIS A 202 -15.90 -31.44 -8.05
N PRO A 203 -15.70 -32.08 -9.23
CA PRO A 203 -14.55 -31.80 -10.09
C PRO A 203 -14.50 -30.35 -10.60
N ASP A 204 -15.65 -29.72 -10.85
CA ASP A 204 -15.76 -28.34 -11.38
C ASP A 204 -15.22 -27.25 -10.44
N ASP A 205 -15.01 -27.57 -9.17
CA ASP A 205 -14.52 -26.64 -8.14
C ASP A 205 -12.97 -26.52 -8.10
N ASP A 206 -12.26 -27.33 -8.91
CA ASP A 206 -10.82 -27.54 -8.81
C ASP A 206 -9.98 -26.43 -9.49
N ILE A 207 -8.96 -25.93 -8.77
CA ILE A 207 -7.90 -25.09 -9.37
C ILE A 207 -7.14 -25.91 -10.42
N LYS A 208 -7.08 -27.24 -10.30
CA LYS A 208 -6.54 -28.08 -11.37
C LYS A 208 -7.36 -28.01 -12.65
N LEU A 209 -8.66 -27.76 -12.61
CA LEU A 209 -9.44 -27.56 -13.86
C LEU A 209 -9.05 -26.26 -14.56
N LEU A 210 -8.62 -25.23 -13.84
CA LEU A 210 -7.95 -24.06 -14.44
C LEU A 210 -6.55 -24.40 -15.00
N LEU A 211 -5.85 -25.38 -14.44
CA LEU A 211 -4.48 -25.77 -14.86
C LEU A 211 -4.47 -26.86 -15.96
N SER A 212 -5.49 -27.72 -16.02
CA SER A 212 -5.58 -28.90 -16.87
C SER A 212 -6.46 -28.68 -18.10
N ASN A 213 -7.40 -27.73 -18.04
CA ASN A 213 -8.29 -27.47 -19.15
C ASN A 213 -7.56 -26.61 -20.18
N LYS A 214 -7.12 -27.25 -21.27
CA LYS A 214 -6.43 -26.58 -22.40
C LYS A 214 -7.27 -25.46 -23.02
N ASP A 215 -8.58 -25.48 -22.82
CA ASP A 215 -9.54 -24.48 -23.30
C ASP A 215 -9.75 -23.31 -22.32
N THR A 216 -9.16 -23.34 -21.12
CA THR A 216 -9.17 -22.19 -20.21
C THR A 216 -7.91 -21.35 -20.38
N ASP A 217 -8.09 -20.06 -20.68
CA ASP A 217 -7.04 -19.06 -20.80
C ASP A 217 -6.44 -18.74 -19.40
N PHE A 218 -5.77 -19.71 -18.79
CA PHE A 218 -5.22 -19.62 -17.45
C PHE A 218 -3.90 -18.87 -17.42
N ARG A 219 -3.86 -17.86 -16.55
CA ARG A 219 -2.68 -17.04 -16.32
C ARG A 219 -2.56 -16.68 -14.86
N ALA A 220 -1.35 -16.80 -14.33
CA ALA A 220 -1.03 -16.48 -12.96
C ALA A 220 0.12 -15.49 -12.83
N ILE A 221 0.01 -14.58 -11.86
CA ILE A 221 1.10 -13.71 -11.43
C ILE A 221 1.50 -14.10 -10.01
N VAL A 222 2.79 -14.35 -9.78
CA VAL A 222 3.35 -14.64 -8.47
C VAL A 222 4.22 -13.48 -8.02
N PHE A 223 3.75 -12.75 -7.00
CA PHE A 223 4.50 -11.67 -6.39
C PHE A 223 5.46 -12.20 -5.33
N VAL A 224 6.71 -11.74 -5.42
CA VAL A 224 7.80 -12.10 -4.51
C VAL A 224 8.56 -10.86 -4.07
N ARG A 225 9.16 -10.90 -2.87
CA ARG A 225 9.82 -9.73 -2.29
C ARG A 225 11.12 -9.31 -3.01
N THR A 226 11.90 -10.26 -3.53
CA THR A 226 13.25 -9.99 -4.03
C THR A 226 13.47 -10.53 -5.44
N ARG A 227 14.36 -9.88 -6.20
CA ARG A 227 14.74 -10.32 -7.56
C ARG A 227 15.32 -11.73 -7.56
N ARG A 228 16.16 -12.03 -6.56
CA ARG A 228 16.74 -13.36 -6.37
C ARG A 228 15.67 -14.41 -6.11
N GLY A 229 14.67 -14.08 -5.28
CA GLY A 229 13.53 -14.96 -5.02
C GLY A 229 12.72 -15.26 -6.30
N ALA A 230 12.50 -14.24 -7.15
CA ALA A 230 11.82 -14.42 -8.43
C ALA A 230 12.57 -15.39 -9.35
N SER A 231 13.88 -15.19 -9.51
CA SER A 231 14.71 -16.06 -10.35
C SER A 231 14.74 -17.51 -9.85
N ILE A 232 14.96 -17.73 -8.55
CA ILE A 232 14.98 -19.07 -7.96
C ILE A 232 13.63 -19.77 -8.14
N LEU A 233 12.53 -19.09 -7.81
CA LEU A 233 11.20 -19.68 -7.90
C LEU A 233 10.81 -19.99 -9.35
N THR A 234 11.24 -19.17 -10.32
CA THR A 234 11.05 -19.45 -11.76
C THR A 234 11.71 -20.75 -12.15
N ASN A 235 12.96 -20.97 -11.74
CA ASN A 235 13.70 -22.19 -12.05
C ASN A 235 13.04 -23.41 -11.41
N ILE A 236 12.58 -23.30 -10.16
CA ILE A 236 11.86 -24.37 -9.46
C ILE A 236 10.57 -24.72 -10.21
N LEU A 237 9.77 -23.73 -10.58
CA LEU A 237 8.50 -23.96 -11.29
C LEU A 237 8.71 -24.61 -12.66
N ASN A 238 9.71 -24.15 -13.42
CA ASN A 238 10.06 -24.73 -14.72
C ASN A 238 10.74 -26.11 -14.63
N SER A 239 11.19 -26.53 -13.44
CA SER A 239 11.78 -27.86 -13.21
C SER A 239 10.80 -28.83 -12.56
N HIS A 240 9.60 -28.38 -12.17
CA HIS A 240 8.65 -29.20 -11.45
C HIS A 240 7.91 -30.16 -12.41
N PRO A 241 8.01 -31.49 -12.21
CA PRO A 241 7.50 -32.48 -13.17
C PRO A 241 6.03 -32.28 -13.57
N GLU A 242 5.16 -32.01 -12.60
CA GLU A 242 3.73 -31.80 -12.86
C GLU A 242 3.45 -30.51 -13.64
N LEU A 243 4.22 -29.43 -13.43
CA LEU A 243 4.00 -28.16 -14.12
C LEU A 243 4.52 -28.23 -15.55
N VAL A 244 5.65 -28.89 -15.74
CA VAL A 244 6.23 -29.17 -17.06
C VAL A 244 5.29 -30.07 -17.88
N THR A 245 4.72 -31.11 -17.27
CA THR A 245 3.75 -32.01 -17.93
C THR A 245 2.49 -31.27 -18.39
N ASN A 246 2.08 -30.22 -17.68
CA ASN A 246 0.95 -29.36 -18.05
C ASN A 246 1.35 -28.18 -18.96
N ASN A 247 2.57 -28.15 -19.49
CA ASN A 247 3.11 -27.09 -20.34
C ASN A 247 2.99 -25.67 -19.72
N LEU A 248 3.19 -25.58 -18.40
CA LEU A 248 3.16 -24.31 -17.66
C LEU A 248 4.56 -23.70 -17.64
N LYS A 249 4.81 -22.79 -18.59
CA LYS A 249 6.04 -22.00 -18.62
C LYS A 249 5.95 -20.80 -17.69
N ALA A 250 6.99 -20.63 -16.86
CA ALA A 250 7.18 -19.51 -15.97
C ALA A 250 8.32 -18.58 -16.43
N GLU A 251 8.11 -17.27 -16.36
CA GLU A 251 9.16 -16.25 -16.54
C GLU A 251 9.11 -15.23 -15.41
N PHE A 252 10.20 -14.48 -15.18
CA PHE A 252 10.21 -13.40 -14.18
C PHE A 252 10.53 -12.02 -14.74
N ILE A 253 9.96 -11.01 -14.10
CA ILE A 253 10.20 -9.58 -14.30
C ILE A 253 10.58 -8.92 -12.97
N ALA A 254 11.42 -7.89 -13.02
CA ALA A 254 11.92 -7.21 -11.83
C ALA A 254 12.29 -5.76 -12.14
N GLY A 255 12.17 -4.86 -11.18
CA GLY A 255 12.47 -3.43 -11.41
C GLY A 255 13.89 -3.16 -11.88
N PHE A 256 14.10 -2.02 -12.53
CA PHE A 256 15.42 -1.57 -12.92
C PHE A 256 16.13 -0.89 -11.74
N ASN A 257 17.45 -1.08 -11.66
CA ASN A 257 18.29 -0.07 -11.02
C ASN A 257 18.67 0.94 -12.12
N LYS A 258 18.88 2.22 -11.77
CA LYS A 258 19.14 3.37 -12.66
C LYS A 258 20.26 3.21 -13.71
N ASN A 259 20.94 2.07 -13.78
CA ASN A 259 22.18 1.89 -14.52
C ASN A 259 22.03 1.08 -15.84
N SER A 260 20.81 0.80 -16.31
CA SER A 260 20.57 0.02 -17.55
C SER A 260 19.09 0.06 -18.00
N GLU A 261 18.53 1.24 -18.27
CA GLU A 261 17.09 1.37 -18.52
C GLU A 261 16.64 0.86 -19.90
N THR A 262 17.39 1.09 -20.98
CA THR A 262 16.82 0.90 -22.33
C THR A 262 16.71 -0.57 -22.76
N THR A 263 17.82 -1.32 -22.78
CA THR A 263 17.84 -2.73 -23.21
C THR A 263 17.05 -3.66 -22.28
N ARG A 264 16.96 -3.31 -21.00
CA ARG A 264 16.21 -4.13 -20.03
C ARG A 264 14.71 -3.81 -20.04
N LYS A 265 14.30 -2.61 -20.50
CA LYS A 265 12.88 -2.27 -20.74
C LYS A 265 12.31 -3.04 -21.91
N THR A 266 13.03 -3.13 -23.03
CA THR A 266 12.60 -3.93 -24.18
C THR A 266 12.44 -5.41 -23.83
N GLU A 267 13.41 -6.00 -23.13
CA GLU A 267 13.32 -7.40 -22.67
C GLU A 267 12.10 -7.64 -21.75
N GLN A 268 11.77 -6.69 -20.88
CA GLN A 268 10.57 -6.79 -20.06
C GLN A 268 9.29 -6.69 -20.87
N MET A 269 9.23 -5.76 -21.82
CA MET A 269 8.09 -5.64 -22.73
C MET A 269 7.87 -6.93 -23.52
N ASP A 270 8.94 -7.60 -23.96
CA ASP A 270 8.84 -8.88 -24.67
C ASP A 270 8.30 -10.00 -23.76
N LYS A 271 8.79 -10.10 -22.51
CA LYS A 271 8.28 -11.05 -21.50
C LYS A 271 6.79 -10.84 -21.24
N LEU A 272 6.37 -9.58 -21.18
CA LEU A 272 4.97 -9.21 -20.96
C LEU A 272 4.11 -9.49 -22.17
N LYS A 273 4.63 -9.26 -23.37
CA LYS A 273 3.96 -9.62 -24.62
C LYS A 273 3.73 -11.12 -24.68
N ARG A 274 4.76 -11.94 -24.39
CA ARG A 274 4.61 -13.41 -24.28
C ARG A 274 3.57 -13.83 -23.24
N PHE A 275 3.50 -13.13 -22.11
CA PHE A 275 2.46 -13.38 -21.10
C PHE A 275 1.05 -12.97 -21.58
N ARG A 276 0.94 -11.87 -22.32
CA ARG A 276 -0.31 -11.38 -22.92
C ARG A 276 -0.80 -12.28 -24.06
N ASP A 277 0.12 -12.88 -24.81
CA ASP A 277 -0.19 -13.76 -25.93
C ASP A 277 -0.42 -15.21 -25.46
N GLY A 278 -0.11 -15.53 -24.20
CA GLY A 278 -0.36 -16.83 -23.58
C GLY A 278 0.77 -17.85 -23.74
N GLU A 279 1.89 -17.45 -24.35
CA GLU A 279 3.12 -18.25 -24.46
C GLU A 279 3.74 -18.52 -23.08
N THR A 280 3.67 -17.52 -22.20
CA THR A 280 4.03 -17.64 -20.78
C THR A 280 2.77 -17.57 -19.95
N ARG A 281 2.47 -18.61 -19.17
CA ARG A 281 1.25 -18.68 -18.35
C ARG A 281 1.47 -18.25 -16.90
N VAL A 282 2.72 -18.25 -16.43
CA VAL A 282 3.08 -17.85 -15.07
C VAL A 282 4.12 -16.75 -15.10
N LEU A 283 3.82 -15.61 -14.47
CA LEU A 283 4.74 -14.48 -14.39
C LEU A 283 5.13 -14.21 -12.94
N LEU A 284 6.42 -14.30 -12.64
CA LEU A 284 6.96 -13.96 -11.33
C LEU A 284 7.40 -12.50 -11.33
N SER A 285 6.94 -11.73 -10.35
CA SER A 285 7.27 -10.30 -10.29
C SER A 285 7.66 -9.85 -8.88
N THR A 286 8.59 -8.90 -8.82
CA THR A 286 8.73 -8.03 -7.64
C THR A 286 7.64 -6.95 -7.62
N SER A 287 7.75 -5.93 -6.78
CA SER A 287 6.83 -4.78 -6.70
C SER A 287 6.66 -3.96 -7.98
N VAL A 288 7.29 -4.36 -9.08
CA VAL A 288 7.30 -3.62 -10.34
C VAL A 288 6.08 -3.92 -11.19
N ALA A 289 5.48 -5.10 -11.05
CA ALA A 289 4.15 -5.37 -11.61
C ALA A 289 2.99 -4.93 -10.71
N ASP A 290 3.27 -4.27 -9.58
CA ASP A 290 2.21 -3.76 -8.71
C ASP A 290 1.58 -2.47 -9.26
N GLU A 291 2.30 -1.69 -10.08
CA GLU A 291 1.84 -0.43 -10.66
C GLU A 291 2.22 -0.35 -12.15
N GLY A 292 1.27 0.05 -13.01
CA GLY A 292 1.53 0.42 -14.41
C GLY A 292 1.60 -0.72 -15.45
N LEU A 293 1.43 -1.98 -15.03
CA LEU A 293 1.47 -3.14 -15.91
C LEU A 293 0.08 -3.62 -16.33
N ASP A 294 -0.24 -3.47 -17.62
CA ASP A 294 -1.55 -3.82 -18.19
C ASP A 294 -1.66 -5.33 -18.48
N VAL A 295 -2.10 -6.09 -17.47
CA VAL A 295 -2.23 -7.55 -17.52
C VAL A 295 -3.70 -7.97 -17.51
N VAL A 296 -4.38 -7.68 -18.62
CA VAL A 296 -5.84 -7.78 -18.83
C VAL A 296 -6.45 -9.17 -18.56
N LYS A 297 -5.66 -10.24 -18.60
CA LYS A 297 -6.14 -11.64 -18.63
C LYS A 297 -5.59 -12.53 -17.51
N CYS A 298 -5.23 -11.95 -16.36
CA CYS A 298 -4.77 -12.72 -15.21
C CYS A 298 -5.94 -13.29 -14.38
N ASN A 299 -5.92 -14.61 -14.13
CA ASN A 299 -6.98 -15.32 -13.40
C ASN A 299 -6.56 -15.69 -11.97
N LEU A 300 -5.25 -15.69 -11.67
CA LEU A 300 -4.74 -16.05 -10.34
C LEU A 300 -3.58 -15.15 -9.93
N ILE A 301 -3.68 -14.56 -8.75
CA ILE A 301 -2.61 -13.78 -8.14
C ILE A 301 -2.15 -14.48 -6.88
N ILE A 302 -0.87 -14.81 -6.82
CA ILE A 302 -0.23 -15.44 -5.67
C ILE A 302 0.73 -14.44 -5.05
N LYS A 303 0.55 -14.16 -3.77
CA LYS A 303 1.43 -13.32 -2.96
C LYS A 303 2.29 -14.22 -2.09
N TYR A 304 3.55 -14.43 -2.47
CA TYR A 304 4.46 -15.32 -1.73
C TYR A 304 5.34 -14.53 -0.76
N ASN A 305 5.04 -14.62 0.54
CA ASN A 305 5.68 -13.84 1.60
C ASN A 305 5.78 -12.34 1.26
N TYR A 306 4.71 -11.82 0.65
CA TYR A 306 4.67 -10.49 0.07
C TYR A 306 3.30 -9.85 0.35
N ALA A 307 3.29 -8.73 1.09
CA ALA A 307 2.10 -7.91 1.26
C ALA A 307 2.49 -6.45 1.01
N THR A 308 1.72 -5.75 0.18
CA THR A 308 1.87 -4.30 -0.09
C THR A 308 0.67 -3.54 0.48
N ASN A 309 0.37 -2.35 -0.04
CA ASN A 309 -0.77 -1.55 0.37
C ASN A 309 -2.08 -2.01 -0.31
N GLU A 310 -3.20 -1.47 0.16
CA GLU A 310 -4.56 -1.67 -0.33
C GLU A 310 -4.74 -1.31 -1.81
N ILE A 311 -4.01 -0.31 -2.31
CA ILE A 311 -4.10 0.14 -3.71
C ILE A 311 -3.58 -0.94 -4.66
N ALA A 312 -2.45 -1.57 -4.31
CA ALA A 312 -1.97 -2.73 -5.03
C ALA A 312 -2.99 -3.88 -4.98
N HIS A 313 -3.70 -4.09 -3.87
CA HIS A 313 -4.77 -5.08 -3.79
C HIS A 313 -5.95 -4.76 -4.73
N LEU A 314 -6.30 -3.49 -4.90
CA LEU A 314 -7.42 -3.06 -5.74
C LEU A 314 -7.09 -3.06 -7.24
N GLN A 315 -5.91 -2.57 -7.62
CA GLN A 315 -5.44 -2.61 -9.01
C GLN A 315 -5.33 -4.05 -9.53
N ARG A 316 -5.03 -5.01 -8.65
CA ARG A 316 -5.05 -6.45 -8.93
C ARG A 316 -6.45 -7.00 -9.24
N LYS A 317 -7.50 -6.43 -8.65
CA LYS A 317 -8.90 -6.83 -8.86
C LYS A 317 -9.53 -6.14 -10.08
N GLY A 318 -9.21 -4.86 -10.32
CA GLY A 318 -9.71 -4.09 -11.47
C GLY A 318 -9.03 -4.42 -12.81
N ARG A 319 -7.85 -5.06 -12.78
CA ARG A 319 -7.10 -5.45 -13.99
C ARG A 319 -7.24 -6.94 -14.35
N GLY A 320 -7.63 -7.79 -13.40
CA GLY A 320 -8.06 -9.17 -13.64
C GLY A 320 -9.51 -9.20 -14.16
N ARG A 321 -9.72 -8.81 -15.42
CA ARG A 321 -11.05 -8.71 -16.07
C ARG A 321 -11.68 -10.07 -16.41
N ALA A 322 -11.03 -11.19 -16.07
CA ALA A 322 -11.67 -12.49 -16.19
C ALA A 322 -12.66 -12.69 -15.04
N LYS A 323 -13.91 -13.05 -15.36
CA LYS A 323 -14.86 -13.62 -14.38
C LYS A 323 -14.10 -14.71 -13.59
N ASN A 324 -14.15 -14.65 -12.25
CA ASN A 324 -13.56 -15.61 -11.30
C ASN A 324 -12.06 -15.48 -10.97
N SER A 325 -11.44 -14.30 -11.09
CA SER A 325 -10.06 -14.11 -10.64
C SER A 325 -9.88 -14.32 -9.12
N ARG A 326 -8.84 -15.07 -8.71
CA ARG A 326 -8.54 -15.37 -7.29
C ARG A 326 -7.23 -14.69 -6.87
N SER A 327 -7.17 -14.18 -5.64
CA SER A 327 -5.95 -13.65 -5.02
C SER A 327 -5.67 -14.41 -3.72
N VAL A 328 -4.45 -14.95 -3.59
CA VAL A 328 -4.07 -15.81 -2.46
C VAL A 328 -2.76 -15.30 -1.85
N LEU A 329 -2.74 -15.16 -0.52
CA LEU A 329 -1.52 -14.92 0.25
C LEU A 329 -0.98 -16.25 0.78
N ILE A 330 0.29 -16.55 0.47
CA ILE A 330 1.04 -17.67 1.03
C ILE A 330 2.10 -17.08 1.95
N THR A 331 1.90 -17.21 3.27
CA THR A 331 2.83 -16.70 4.29
C THR A 331 2.78 -17.55 5.55
N GLN A 332 3.94 -17.68 6.22
CA GLN A 332 4.01 -18.13 7.62
C GLN A 332 4.18 -16.96 8.59
N ASN A 333 4.35 -15.73 8.07
CA ASN A 333 4.53 -14.53 8.86
C ASN A 333 3.18 -13.93 9.27
N VAL A 334 2.91 -13.95 10.59
CA VAL A 334 1.68 -13.42 11.20
C VAL A 334 1.47 -11.95 10.87
N LYS A 335 2.51 -11.12 10.91
CA LYS A 335 2.41 -9.68 10.61
C LYS A 335 1.97 -9.43 9.17
N LEU A 336 2.45 -10.24 8.22
CA LEU A 336 2.04 -10.13 6.82
C LEU A 336 0.57 -10.55 6.61
N LYS A 337 0.12 -11.57 7.36
CA LYS A 337 -1.28 -11.99 7.37
C LYS A 337 -2.18 -10.86 7.89
N GLU A 338 -1.87 -10.31 9.07
CA GLU A 338 -2.62 -9.19 9.67
C GLU A 338 -2.62 -7.94 8.76
N GLN A 339 -1.50 -7.66 8.10
CA GLN A 339 -1.42 -6.56 7.13
C GLN A 339 -2.35 -6.79 5.95
N GLU A 340 -2.39 -8.01 5.41
CA GLU A 340 -3.27 -8.35 4.29
C GLU A 340 -4.75 -8.31 4.69
N GLU A 341 -5.11 -8.79 5.88
CA GLU A 341 -6.47 -8.68 6.43
C GLU A 341 -6.89 -7.21 6.55
N ARG A 342 -6.01 -6.33 7.04
CA ARG A 342 -6.25 -4.88 7.05
C ARG A 342 -6.41 -4.29 5.66
N ASN A 343 -5.63 -4.74 4.68
CA ASN A 343 -5.77 -4.25 3.30
C ASN A 343 -7.10 -4.65 2.68
N ILE A 344 -7.55 -5.89 2.92
CA ILE A 344 -8.86 -6.39 2.47
C ILE A 344 -9.99 -5.52 3.07
N LEU A 345 -9.91 -5.24 4.37
CA LEU A 345 -10.83 -4.33 5.06
C LEU A 345 -10.85 -2.94 4.42
N LYS A 346 -9.68 -2.33 4.20
CA LYS A 346 -9.57 -1.00 3.57
C LYS A 346 -10.19 -0.96 2.17
N VAL A 347 -9.94 -1.97 1.34
CA VAL A 347 -10.54 -2.08 0.00
C VAL A 347 -12.06 -2.12 0.08
N ARG A 348 -12.61 -2.90 1.01
CA ARG A 348 -14.06 -3.01 1.17
C ARG A 348 -14.66 -1.72 1.72
N LEU A 349 -14.02 -1.08 2.69
CA LEU A 349 -14.42 0.23 3.20
C LEU A 349 -14.41 1.28 2.09
N MET A 350 -13.39 1.28 1.24
CA MET A 350 -13.33 2.16 0.09
C MET A 350 -14.52 1.95 -0.85
N ASN A 351 -14.87 0.70 -1.18
CA ASN A 351 -16.05 0.41 -2.00
C ASN A 351 -17.35 0.87 -1.30
N PHE A 352 -17.49 0.62 0.01
CA PHE A 352 -18.65 1.07 0.77
C PHE A 352 -18.80 2.59 0.74
N VAL A 353 -17.69 3.33 0.90
CA VAL A 353 -17.68 4.79 0.81
C VAL A 353 -18.00 5.23 -0.62
N MET A 354 -17.48 4.56 -1.66
CA MET A 354 -17.82 4.87 -3.06
C MET A 354 -19.31 4.67 -3.35
N ASP A 355 -19.90 3.57 -2.89
CA ASP A 355 -21.34 3.31 -3.02
C ASP A 355 -22.14 4.38 -2.29
N ALA A 356 -21.74 4.73 -1.06
CA ALA A 356 -22.39 5.77 -0.27
C ALA A 356 -22.29 7.17 -0.92
N ILE A 357 -21.17 7.49 -1.58
CA ILE A 357 -21.02 8.72 -2.38
C ILE A 357 -21.95 8.68 -3.60
N GLN A 358 -22.00 7.57 -4.34
CA GLN A 358 -22.87 7.42 -5.51
C GLN A 358 -24.35 7.49 -5.17
N GLU A 359 -24.72 7.01 -3.99
CA GLU A 359 -26.07 7.07 -3.45
C GLU A 359 -26.36 8.40 -2.72
N ASN A 360 -25.46 9.40 -2.79
CA ASN A 360 -25.56 10.70 -2.12
C ASN A 360 -25.80 10.61 -0.60
N ARG A 361 -25.40 9.51 0.06
CA ARG A 361 -25.45 9.36 1.53
C ARG A 361 -24.33 10.13 2.23
N ILE A 362 -23.31 10.58 1.48
CA ILE A 362 -22.16 11.34 1.98
C ILE A 362 -22.00 12.58 1.09
N ASP A 363 -22.03 13.77 1.71
CA ASP A 363 -21.64 15.00 1.02
C ASP A 363 -20.11 15.07 0.91
N LEU A 364 -19.60 14.54 -0.20
CA LEU A 364 -18.18 14.55 -0.51
C LEU A 364 -17.66 15.98 -0.75
N SER A 365 -18.48 16.89 -1.29
CA SER A 365 -18.02 18.24 -1.67
C SER A 365 -17.63 19.02 -0.43
N SER A 366 -18.53 19.06 0.56
CA SER A 366 -18.26 19.74 1.83
C SER A 366 -17.05 19.14 2.56
N LEU A 367 -16.90 17.81 2.56
CA LEU A 367 -15.75 17.15 3.19
C LEU A 367 -14.42 17.50 2.49
N VAL A 368 -14.41 17.58 1.16
CA VAL A 368 -13.23 17.93 0.37
C VAL A 368 -12.85 19.40 0.59
N GLU A 369 -13.81 20.32 0.59
CA GLU A 369 -13.57 21.74 0.86
C GLU A 369 -12.92 21.94 2.24
N ASN A 370 -13.51 21.35 3.27
CA ASN A 370 -12.98 21.39 4.63
C ASN A 370 -11.56 20.78 4.74
N ALA A 371 -11.26 19.73 3.96
CA ALA A 371 -9.93 19.12 3.94
C ALA A 371 -8.91 20.00 3.21
N ILE A 372 -9.31 20.64 2.11
CA ILE A 372 -8.49 21.58 1.35
C ILE A 372 -8.11 22.78 2.23
N GLU A 373 -9.05 23.36 2.97
CA GLU A 373 -8.76 24.47 3.88
C GLU A 373 -7.71 24.11 4.93
N LYS A 374 -7.83 22.92 5.55
CA LYS A 374 -6.84 22.44 6.53
C LYS A 374 -5.46 22.23 5.90
N LEU A 375 -5.42 21.62 4.72
CA LEU A 375 -4.16 21.41 3.98
C LEU A 375 -3.50 22.73 3.60
N TRP A 376 -4.27 23.75 3.22
CA TRP A 376 -3.74 25.08 2.92
C TRP A 376 -3.04 25.71 4.12
N ILE A 377 -3.62 25.58 5.31
CA ILE A 377 -3.00 26.08 6.55
C ILE A 377 -1.68 25.34 6.81
N GLU A 378 -1.64 24.02 6.64
CA GLU A 378 -0.42 23.23 6.82
C GLU A 378 0.69 23.63 5.83
N ILE A 379 0.34 23.83 4.54
CA ILE A 379 1.29 24.27 3.51
C ILE A 379 1.85 25.66 3.84
N GLN A 380 0.98 26.61 4.21
CA GLN A 380 1.38 27.96 4.62
C GLN A 380 2.34 27.93 5.81
N MET A 381 2.07 27.09 6.81
CA MET A 381 2.96 26.91 7.96
C MET A 381 4.30 26.30 7.57
N GLU A 382 4.32 25.29 6.70
CA GLU A 382 5.56 24.67 6.23
C GLU A 382 6.40 25.67 5.41
N ASP A 383 5.78 26.46 4.54
CA ASP A 383 6.44 27.50 3.74
C ASP A 383 7.03 28.60 4.64
N ALA A 384 6.30 29.04 5.66
CA ALA A 384 6.79 30.01 6.64
C ALA A 384 8.03 29.48 7.39
N GLN A 385 7.97 28.23 7.87
CA GLN A 385 9.11 27.59 8.54
C GLN A 385 10.33 27.41 7.62
N VAL A 386 10.11 27.09 6.34
CA VAL A 386 11.18 27.00 5.35
C VAL A 386 11.81 28.38 5.12
N SER A 387 11.00 29.42 4.97
CA SER A 387 11.47 30.81 4.76
C SER A 387 12.26 31.35 5.96
N GLU A 388 11.77 31.13 7.17
CA GLU A 388 12.46 31.51 8.42
C GLU A 388 13.83 30.83 8.51
N ARG A 389 13.87 29.51 8.29
CA ARG A 389 15.12 28.74 8.29
C ARG A 389 16.13 29.23 7.24
N LEU A 390 15.66 29.53 6.03
CA LEU A 390 16.53 30.08 4.98
C LEU A 390 17.11 31.43 5.38
N THR A 391 16.30 32.27 6.03
CA THR A 391 16.72 33.58 6.53
C THR A 391 17.75 33.45 7.63
N GLU A 392 17.54 32.56 8.61
CA GLU A 392 18.50 32.24 9.67
C GLU A 392 19.83 31.69 9.13
N GLN A 393 19.77 30.76 8.16
CA GLN A 393 20.98 30.22 7.54
C GLN A 393 21.78 31.32 6.84
N LYS A 394 21.12 32.20 6.08
CA LYS A 394 21.76 33.32 5.38
C LYS A 394 22.32 34.37 6.36
N SER A 395 21.60 34.70 7.43
CA SER A 395 22.05 35.68 8.42
C SER A 395 23.19 35.15 9.29
N SER A 396 23.25 33.84 9.55
CA SER A 396 24.30 33.22 10.36
C SER A 396 25.70 33.27 9.73
N ASN A 397 25.79 33.43 8.39
CA ASN A 397 27.03 33.47 7.60
C ASN A 397 28.07 32.38 7.95
N LYS A 398 27.61 31.23 8.44
CA LYS A 398 28.46 30.10 8.85
C LYS A 398 29.20 29.52 7.66
N LEU A 399 30.52 29.42 7.77
CA LEU A 399 31.35 28.82 6.74
C LEU A 399 31.63 27.36 7.08
N TYR A 400 31.35 26.46 6.13
CA TYR A 400 31.67 25.04 6.26
C TYR A 400 32.78 24.67 5.28
N LYS A 401 33.79 23.95 5.77
CA LYS A 401 34.78 23.29 4.93
C LYS A 401 34.27 21.90 4.56
N LEU A 402 34.33 21.55 3.28
CA LEU A 402 34.01 20.23 2.77
C LEU A 402 35.32 19.48 2.58
N LEU A 403 35.51 18.41 3.36
CA LEU A 403 36.69 17.56 3.35
C LEU A 403 36.38 16.22 2.70
N CYS A 404 37.34 15.57 2.07
CA CYS A 404 37.14 14.26 1.47
C CYS A 404 36.78 13.20 2.53
N SER A 405 35.73 12.42 2.32
CA SER A 405 35.24 11.45 3.31
C SER A 405 36.20 10.30 3.65
N LYS A 406 37.27 10.12 2.87
CA LYS A 406 38.25 9.03 3.06
C LYS A 406 39.58 9.49 3.63
N CYS A 407 40.04 10.70 3.29
CA CYS A 407 41.38 11.18 3.64
C CYS A 407 41.39 12.56 4.32
N ASP A 408 40.22 13.15 4.55
CA ASP A 408 40.05 14.48 5.15
C ASP A 408 40.76 15.63 4.41
N GLU A 409 41.23 15.40 3.18
CA GLU A 409 41.79 16.43 2.31
C GLU A 409 40.76 17.53 2.02
N PHE A 410 41.17 18.80 2.06
CA PHE A 410 40.29 19.92 1.77
C PHE A 410 39.83 19.92 0.31
N LEU A 411 38.52 19.98 0.07
CA LEU A 411 37.94 20.01 -1.27
C LEU A 411 37.49 21.41 -1.65
N CYS A 412 36.54 22.00 -0.92
CA CYS A 412 35.98 23.33 -1.16
C CYS A 412 35.25 23.84 0.09
N THR A 413 34.68 25.04 0.01
CA THR A 413 33.83 25.61 1.06
C THR A 413 32.34 25.55 0.69
N SER A 414 31.46 25.78 1.67
CA SER A 414 30.02 25.88 1.44
C SER A 414 29.64 27.01 0.48
N LYS A 415 30.44 28.08 0.38
CA LYS A 415 30.19 29.23 -0.52
C LYS A 415 30.39 28.88 -1.99
N ASP A 416 31.31 27.95 -2.24
CA ASP A 416 31.65 27.47 -3.59
C ASP A 416 30.58 26.51 -4.13
N ILE A 417 29.73 25.96 -3.26
CA ILE A 417 28.64 25.09 -3.69
C ILE A 417 27.48 25.94 -4.22
N LYS A 418 27.06 25.62 -5.44
CA LYS A 418 25.90 26.21 -6.11
C LYS A 418 24.93 25.14 -6.59
N THR A 419 23.65 25.47 -6.66
CA THR A 419 22.61 24.56 -7.16
C THR A 419 22.27 24.82 -8.63
N TYR A 420 22.10 23.74 -9.41
CA TYR A 420 21.58 23.79 -10.77
C TYR A 420 20.31 22.94 -10.86
N LYS A 421 19.20 23.57 -11.29
CA LYS A 421 17.85 22.97 -11.35
C LYS A 421 17.45 22.25 -10.05
N ASP A 422 17.83 22.81 -8.91
CA ASP A 422 17.50 22.34 -7.54
C ASP A 422 17.87 20.88 -7.19
N THR A 423 18.67 20.23 -8.05
CA THR A 423 18.95 18.80 -7.97
C THR A 423 20.44 18.49 -8.10
N GLN A 424 21.22 19.37 -8.74
CA GLN A 424 22.65 19.22 -8.94
C GLN A 424 23.42 20.21 -8.07
N PHE A 425 24.38 19.71 -7.29
CA PHE A 425 25.19 20.52 -6.39
C PHE A 425 26.60 20.63 -6.95
N CYS A 426 26.87 21.78 -7.56
CA CYS A 426 28.07 22.07 -8.33
C CYS A 426 29.07 22.86 -7.51
N VAL A 427 30.37 22.64 -7.74
CA VAL A 427 31.43 23.44 -7.13
C VAL A 427 31.91 24.48 -8.13
N CYS A 428 31.72 25.74 -7.80
CA CYS A 428 32.10 26.90 -8.62
C CYS A 428 33.39 27.55 -8.08
N ASP A 429 34.43 26.74 -7.90
CA ASP A 429 35.78 27.18 -7.54
C ASP A 429 36.78 26.68 -8.60
N PRO A 430 37.45 27.56 -9.36
CA PRO A 430 38.44 27.14 -10.36
C PRO A 430 39.62 26.35 -9.78
N ASP A 431 39.97 26.58 -8.51
CA ASP A 431 41.07 25.87 -7.84
C ASP A 431 40.69 24.44 -7.45
N PHE A 432 39.40 24.11 -7.46
CA PHE A 432 38.92 22.76 -7.18
C PHE A 432 39.50 21.71 -8.14
N TRP A 433 39.77 22.08 -9.39
CA TRP A 433 40.35 21.18 -10.39
C TRP A 433 41.79 20.76 -10.05
N SER A 434 42.58 21.58 -9.34
CA SER A 434 43.94 21.17 -8.98
C SER A 434 43.98 20.10 -7.88
N ARG A 435 42.89 19.99 -7.10
CA ARG A 435 42.69 19.07 -5.98
C ARG A 435 41.97 17.77 -6.38
N THR A 436 41.55 17.67 -7.63
CA THR A 436 40.78 16.53 -8.16
C THR A 436 41.39 16.02 -9.46
N TYR A 437 41.00 14.82 -9.88
CA TYR A 437 41.23 14.34 -11.23
C TYR A 437 39.96 13.69 -11.78
N ASN A 438 39.85 13.69 -13.10
CA ASN A 438 38.70 13.17 -13.84
C ASN A 438 39.06 11.88 -14.58
N GLU A 439 38.15 10.93 -14.56
CA GLU A 439 38.17 9.73 -15.41
C GLU A 439 37.09 9.90 -16.49
N ASN A 440 37.49 9.80 -17.76
CA ASN A 440 36.58 9.95 -18.90
C ASN A 440 35.63 8.76 -18.97
N LEU A 441 34.37 9.05 -19.31
CA LEU A 441 33.41 8.01 -19.65
C LEU A 441 33.50 7.74 -21.16
N ASN A 442 34.17 6.65 -21.54
CA ASN A 442 34.46 6.31 -22.95
C ASN A 442 33.26 5.83 -23.78
N ASP A 443 32.04 5.94 -23.27
CA ASP A 443 30.86 5.32 -23.87
C ASP A 443 29.77 6.36 -24.11
N ALA A 444 29.30 6.50 -25.35
CA ALA A 444 28.19 7.40 -25.72
C ALA A 444 26.94 7.09 -24.89
N ASP A 445 26.78 5.81 -24.57
CA ASP A 445 25.78 5.26 -23.68
C ASP A 445 25.95 5.74 -22.23
N ALA A 446 27.17 5.98 -21.75
CA ALA A 446 27.45 6.47 -20.39
C ALA A 446 27.11 7.96 -20.22
N MET A 447 27.32 8.79 -21.24
CA MET A 447 26.95 10.22 -21.22
C MET A 447 25.43 10.40 -21.11
N ALA A 448 24.66 9.57 -21.83
CA ALA A 448 23.21 9.47 -21.69
C ALA A 448 22.75 8.86 -20.33
N LYS A 449 23.49 7.87 -19.79
CA LYS A 449 23.18 7.19 -18.51
C LYS A 449 23.40 8.08 -17.27
N PHE A 450 24.36 9.00 -17.29
CA PHE A 450 24.75 9.76 -16.08
C PHE A 450 24.55 11.28 -16.18
N GLY A 451 24.24 11.81 -17.36
CA GLY A 451 24.19 13.25 -17.62
C GLY A 451 25.54 13.95 -17.37
N ALA A 452 26.63 13.19 -17.46
CA ALA A 452 27.97 13.58 -17.05
C ALA A 452 29.00 13.06 -18.06
N ILE A 453 30.10 13.80 -18.22
CA ILE A 453 31.19 13.47 -19.15
C ILE A 453 32.32 12.68 -18.49
N GLY A 454 32.35 12.65 -17.16
CA GLY A 454 33.41 11.99 -16.41
C GLY A 454 33.05 11.73 -14.96
N LYS A 455 33.76 10.79 -14.34
CA LYS A 455 33.78 10.62 -12.89
C LYS A 455 34.83 11.52 -12.27
N LEU A 456 34.54 12.00 -11.08
CA LEU A 456 35.41 12.90 -10.35
C LEU A 456 35.99 12.19 -9.13
N HIS A 457 37.31 12.27 -8.98
CA HIS A 457 38.06 11.60 -7.92
C HIS A 457 38.90 12.59 -7.11
N CYS A 458 39.08 12.28 -5.82
CA CYS A 458 40.02 12.99 -4.96
C CYS A 458 41.46 12.65 -5.39
N LYS A 459 42.28 13.68 -5.61
CA LYS A 459 43.67 13.50 -6.06
C LYS A 459 44.58 12.82 -5.04
N ASN A 460 44.33 13.03 -3.74
CA ASN A 460 45.16 12.47 -2.68
C ASN A 460 44.91 10.96 -2.47
N CYS A 461 43.65 10.50 -2.42
CA CYS A 461 43.31 9.13 -2.04
C CYS A 461 42.55 8.29 -3.09
N GLY A 462 42.24 8.87 -4.25
CA GLY A 462 41.48 8.23 -5.33
C GLY A 462 39.99 8.01 -5.06
N ASN A 463 39.46 8.48 -3.91
CA ASN A 463 38.05 8.32 -3.57
C ASN A 463 37.14 8.95 -4.64
N SER A 464 36.08 8.24 -5.04
CA SER A 464 35.09 8.77 -5.98
C SER A 464 34.23 9.83 -5.28
N ILE A 465 34.37 11.09 -5.67
CA ILE A 465 33.73 12.22 -4.99
C ILE A 465 32.53 12.80 -5.74
N GLY A 466 32.39 12.51 -7.03
CA GLY A 466 31.30 13.06 -7.81
C GLY A 466 31.40 12.79 -9.30
N ARG A 467 30.87 13.71 -10.09
CA ARG A 467 30.80 13.65 -11.55
C ARG A 467 31.10 15.01 -12.17
N VAL A 468 31.47 15.02 -13.45
CA VAL A 468 31.67 16.26 -14.22
C VAL A 468 30.49 16.47 -15.16
N LEU A 469 29.84 17.62 -15.06
CA LEU A 469 28.68 18.02 -15.87
C LEU A 469 29.09 19.04 -16.93
N ILE A 470 28.31 19.13 -18.01
CA ILE A 470 28.36 20.27 -18.94
C ILE A 470 27.11 21.11 -18.70
N ILE A 471 27.32 22.37 -18.31
CA ILE A 471 26.26 23.36 -18.12
C ILE A 471 26.57 24.52 -19.07
N GLU A 472 25.68 24.80 -20.02
CA GLU A 472 25.83 25.88 -21.01
C GLU A 472 27.20 25.86 -21.74
N GLY A 473 27.66 24.65 -22.09
CA GLY A 473 28.95 24.46 -22.78
C GLY A 473 30.18 24.59 -21.87
N LYS A 474 30.01 24.75 -20.56
CA LYS A 474 31.10 24.81 -19.56
C LYS A 474 31.15 23.55 -18.72
N THR A 475 32.35 23.06 -18.45
CA THR A 475 32.57 21.90 -17.58
C THR A 475 32.53 22.31 -16.11
N VAL A 476 31.65 21.69 -15.33
CA VAL A 476 31.44 22.00 -13.91
C VAL A 476 31.46 20.72 -13.09
N PRO A 477 32.20 20.64 -11.97
CA PRO A 477 32.21 19.49 -11.09
C PRO A 477 30.98 19.48 -10.18
N ALA A 478 30.33 18.32 -10.05
CA ALA A 478 29.20 18.10 -9.15
C ALA A 478 29.53 17.06 -8.09
N LEU A 479 29.33 17.41 -6.81
CA LEU A 479 29.70 16.58 -5.66
C LEU A 479 28.56 15.69 -5.18
N GLY A 480 28.91 14.47 -4.75
CA GLY A 480 27.99 13.58 -4.04
C GLY A 480 27.96 13.86 -2.54
N ALA A 481 26.78 13.91 -1.92
CA ALA A 481 26.67 14.18 -0.48
C ALA A 481 27.41 13.16 0.41
N SER A 482 27.58 11.91 -0.02
CA SER A 482 28.32 10.90 0.74
C SER A 482 29.84 10.96 0.57
N ALA A 483 30.34 11.83 -0.30
CA ALA A 483 31.74 11.93 -0.65
C ALA A 483 32.55 12.89 0.22
N PHE A 484 31.89 13.67 1.08
CA PHE A 484 32.54 14.67 1.90
C PHE A 484 32.04 14.68 3.35
N VAL A 485 32.87 15.27 4.20
CA VAL A 485 32.60 15.54 5.62
C VAL A 485 32.58 17.05 5.80
N LEU A 486 31.60 17.55 6.56
CA LEU A 486 31.50 18.97 6.89
C LEU A 486 32.32 19.26 8.14
N GLU A 487 33.21 20.24 8.07
CA GLU A 487 33.93 20.79 9.21
C GLU A 487 33.48 22.23 9.46
N PHE A 488 33.13 22.52 10.72
CA PHE A 488 32.73 23.85 11.16
C PHE A 488 33.93 24.62 11.72
N THR A 489 34.22 25.79 11.13
CA THR A 489 35.43 26.56 11.46
C THR A 489 35.25 27.61 12.55
N ASP A 490 34.01 27.98 12.89
CA ASP A 490 33.74 29.08 13.82
C ASP A 490 33.65 28.62 15.29
N SER A 491 33.97 27.36 15.58
CA SER A 491 34.07 26.82 16.94
C SER A 491 35.53 26.54 17.33
N PRO A 492 35.93 26.79 18.59
CA PRO A 492 37.29 26.54 19.06
C PRO A 492 37.70 25.05 18.99
N ILE A 493 36.73 24.14 18.83
CA ILE A 493 36.94 22.74 18.53
C ILE A 493 36.32 22.45 17.15
N PRO A 494 37.10 22.02 16.15
CA PRO A 494 36.57 21.68 14.84
C PRO A 494 35.66 20.46 14.96
N THR A 495 34.36 20.66 14.77
CA THR A 495 33.39 19.56 14.78
C THR A 495 33.19 19.05 13.35
N LYS A 496 33.45 17.76 13.15
CA LYS A 496 33.27 17.06 11.88
C LYS A 496 31.93 16.35 11.85
N ARG A 497 31.19 16.44 10.74
CA ARG A 497 29.91 15.76 10.54
C ARG A 497 29.84 15.07 9.19
N THR A 498 29.54 13.77 9.21
CA THR A 498 29.32 12.97 8.00
C THR A 498 27.91 13.18 7.49
N VAL A 499 27.76 13.40 6.19
CA VAL A 499 26.47 13.55 5.51
C VAL A 499 26.29 12.47 4.43
N ARG A 500 25.04 12.12 4.13
CA ARG A 500 24.71 11.08 3.11
C ARG A 500 23.80 11.58 2.00
N LYS A 501 23.03 12.65 2.25
CA LYS A 501 22.05 13.21 1.31
C LYS A 501 22.11 14.73 1.35
N TRP A 502 22.09 15.36 0.17
CA TRP A 502 22.09 16.81 0.04
C TRP A 502 20.86 17.46 0.68
N SER A 503 19.69 16.79 0.66
CA SER A 503 18.49 17.27 1.37
C SER A 503 18.68 17.43 2.88
N SER A 504 19.58 16.65 3.49
CA SER A 504 19.97 16.83 4.89
C SER A 504 20.94 17.98 5.06
N VAL A 505 21.80 18.21 4.05
CA VAL A 505 22.77 19.30 4.05
C VAL A 505 22.06 20.65 4.01
N THR A 506 21.14 20.81 3.05
CA THR A 506 20.36 22.04 2.86
C THR A 506 19.44 22.33 4.03
N LYS A 507 18.79 21.30 4.59
CA LYS A 507 17.89 21.47 5.75
C LYS A 507 18.62 21.83 7.05
N GLN A 508 19.85 21.38 7.28
CA GLN A 508 20.48 21.47 8.61
C GLN A 508 21.71 22.37 8.69
N TYR A 509 22.39 22.65 7.58
CA TYR A 509 23.70 23.32 7.61
C TYR A 509 23.72 24.60 6.79
N PHE A 510 23.60 24.51 5.46
CA PHE A 510 23.63 25.67 4.58
C PHE A 510 22.83 25.40 3.31
N THR A 511 22.23 26.45 2.76
CA THR A 511 21.51 26.39 1.47
C THR A 511 22.35 27.04 0.37
N PRO A 512 22.81 26.26 -0.63
CA PRO A 512 23.52 26.78 -1.81
C PRO A 512 22.68 27.76 -2.61
N ASP A 513 23.31 28.81 -3.13
CA ASP A 513 22.67 29.69 -4.11
C ASP A 513 22.57 29.04 -5.50
N PRO A 514 21.59 29.41 -6.33
CA PRO A 514 21.56 29.01 -7.74
C PRO A 514 22.82 29.45 -8.48
N ILE A 515 23.32 28.59 -9.38
CA ILE A 515 24.41 28.95 -10.29
C ILE A 515 24.01 30.16 -11.13
N ARG A 516 24.91 31.15 -11.20
CA ARG A 516 24.76 32.33 -12.05
C ARG A 516 25.83 32.36 -13.14
N ASN A 517 25.64 33.19 -14.16
CA ASN A 517 26.56 33.31 -15.29
C ASN A 517 28.01 33.64 -14.87
N HIS A 518 28.20 34.44 -13.81
CA HIS A 518 29.53 34.77 -13.31
C HIS A 518 30.29 33.55 -12.74
N ASP A 519 29.58 32.58 -12.18
CA ASP A 519 30.16 31.35 -11.60
C ASP A 519 30.64 30.46 -12.76
N LEU A 520 29.81 30.32 -13.79
CA LEU A 520 30.15 29.58 -15.02
C LEU A 520 31.35 30.21 -15.74
N MET A 521 31.40 31.54 -15.79
CA MET A 521 32.54 32.27 -16.36
C MET A 521 33.82 32.06 -15.54
N ALA A 522 33.74 32.04 -14.21
CA ALA A 522 34.89 31.73 -13.36
C ALA A 522 35.46 30.34 -13.66
N MET A 523 34.59 29.35 -13.84
CA MET A 523 34.98 27.97 -14.20
C MET A 523 35.53 27.84 -15.63
N SER A 524 35.33 28.86 -16.48
CA SER A 524 35.82 28.87 -17.85
C SER A 524 37.27 29.37 -18.02
N ARG A 525 37.93 29.76 -16.93
CA ARG A 525 39.31 30.27 -16.99
C ARG A 525 40.30 29.16 -17.39
N PRO A 526 41.13 29.38 -18.43
CA PRO A 526 41.86 28.31 -19.13
C PRO A 526 43.02 27.64 -18.36
N LEU A 527 43.43 28.16 -17.20
CA LEU A 527 44.66 27.68 -16.53
C LEU A 527 44.51 26.38 -15.74
N LYS A 528 43.29 25.84 -15.53
CA LYS A 528 43.06 24.63 -14.71
C LYS A 528 41.85 23.79 -15.17
N GLN A 529 41.47 23.81 -16.44
CA GLN A 529 40.37 22.97 -16.90
C GLN A 529 40.78 21.49 -16.98
N PRO A 530 39.87 20.55 -16.68
CA PRO A 530 40.10 19.13 -16.90
C PRO A 530 40.34 18.87 -18.39
N VAL A 531 41.46 18.22 -18.72
CA VAL A 531 41.77 17.82 -20.09
C VAL A 531 40.90 16.61 -20.43
N PHE A 532 39.83 16.85 -21.16
CA PHE A 532 39.06 15.80 -21.83
C PHE A 532 39.61 15.68 -23.26
N THR A 533 40.04 14.48 -23.67
CA THR A 533 40.46 14.22 -25.05
C THR A 533 39.27 14.48 -25.97
N SER A 534 39.33 15.55 -26.74
CA SER A 534 38.29 15.96 -27.68
C SER A 534 38.29 15.05 -28.90
N ASP A 535 37.41 14.06 -28.92
CA ASP A 535 36.93 13.45 -30.16
C ASP A 535 35.43 13.16 -30.01
N VAL A 536 34.63 14.21 -29.90
CA VAL A 536 33.19 14.11 -30.18
C VAL A 536 32.75 15.38 -30.89
N SER A 537 32.62 15.26 -32.21
CA SER A 537 31.88 16.18 -33.06
C SER A 537 30.54 16.55 -32.42
N MET A 538 30.26 17.85 -32.32
CA MET A 538 28.97 18.38 -31.90
C MET A 538 27.82 17.71 -32.68
N ALA A 539 27.05 16.85 -32.02
CA ALA A 539 25.73 16.47 -32.49
C ALA A 539 24.73 17.55 -32.02
N PRO A 540 23.88 18.10 -32.91
CA PRO A 540 22.97 19.18 -32.54
C PRO A 540 21.95 18.73 -31.48
N CYS A 541 21.69 19.61 -30.51
CA CYS A 541 20.57 19.50 -29.58
C CYS A 541 19.25 19.28 -30.33
N LEU A 542 18.68 18.08 -30.23
CA LEU A 542 17.25 17.85 -30.38
C LEU A 542 16.61 17.84 -29.00
N LEU A 543 16.33 19.04 -28.50
CA LEU A 543 15.32 19.28 -27.47
C LEU A 543 14.52 20.51 -27.88
N SER A 544 13.71 20.33 -28.91
CA SER A 544 12.47 21.06 -29.11
C SER A 544 11.38 20.03 -29.38
N GLN A 545 10.19 20.27 -28.81
CA GLN A 545 9.01 19.39 -28.74
C GLN A 545 9.17 18.26 -27.69
N SER A 546 8.37 18.15 -26.64
CA SER A 546 7.03 18.65 -26.32
C SER A 546 6.91 18.94 -24.82
#